data_AF-A0AAW8T837-F1
#
_entry.id   AF-A0AAW8T837-F1
#
_cell.length_a   1.000
_cell.length_b   1.000
_cell.length_c   1.000
_cell.angle_alpha   90.00
_cell.angle_beta   90.00
_cell.angle_gamma   90.00
#
_symmetry.space_group_name_H-M   'P 1'
#
loop_
_entity.id
_entity.type
_entity.pdbx_description
1 polymer ?
#
loop_
_entity_poly.entity_id
_entity_poly.type
_entity_poly.pdbx_seq_one_letter_code
_entity_poly.pdbx_strand_id
1 'polypeptide(L)'
;MQKQISRTEKRLKNIKQPTNLILLVVLLSLTVFRLVLNAKAPYFINLFAGYDDQLFIRYSEEMLTGNWLGDYSTKTLSKGISYSLFMMWANKLHLPYGVFLGFFNVLASGIAAITLRPLVKNRWLLTFIYAFFLYSPVTLTSEYSTRIYRNTLVVPAVILVIACLVGLYFRRNESLRSFVPWSIGLSLIFPFYWYIREDSLWLFPLLLVGLLVISGSVIFENDSNFKLKTFRKTIKKFYFTKTQLIKLLLCLLPFIMLFSMTKGLKQMNQEHYGISIVNDRTGGAFGSVSKQLIRMDDGTKLNETNSRVWVSKKALEKAEAVSPTFKSIAKNIDWIYKGSPWSGGEDIAGDIIFWALRDAAAQAGYYKDGKKTEEFWQKVDSELSKAYEKGQLKKKKEIYLTATGDGKLRKDLPLVGEFMKSGFDYTVFYKEYGQGADATLGPKEDVVKAEKLLNHSFSGNWQDINNPDSKPVKLVRTAKISNRIIQVYRDLTPIWLIICGFGLVIILIGSLFSKAQLKIFRGLLLIIVGIGLSYLIFLIGVSWFCSWAPERKDLFMMIYTGAGVPVIQWIEILMFIGIIQIPAIAKKINKKNS
;
A
#
# COMPACT_ATOMS: atom_id res chain seq x y z
N MET A 1 45.82 15.45 -0.68
CA MET A 1 46.06 13.98 -0.68
C MET A 1 46.25 13.39 0.72
N GLN A 2 47.26 13.80 1.51
CA GLN A 2 47.55 13.22 2.85
C GLN A 2 46.37 13.24 3.85
N LYS A 3 45.57 14.32 3.90
CA LYS A 3 44.38 14.40 4.78
C LYS A 3 43.26 13.42 4.40
N GLN A 4 43.23 12.99 3.14
CA GLN A 4 42.29 12.00 2.61
C GLN A 4 42.79 10.58 2.90
N ILE A 5 44.09 10.32 2.69
CA ILE A 5 44.75 9.06 3.04
C ILE A 5 44.62 8.77 4.54
N SER A 6 44.92 9.75 5.40
CA SER A 6 44.74 9.69 6.85
C SER A 6 43.29 9.39 7.28
N ARG A 7 42.30 9.96 6.59
CA ARG A 7 40.87 9.67 6.86
C ARG A 7 40.47 8.25 6.44
N THR A 8 41.01 7.77 5.33
CA THR A 8 40.77 6.42 4.82
C THR A 8 41.41 5.38 5.73
N GLU A 9 42.66 5.57 6.15
CA GLU A 9 43.36 4.70 7.11
C GLU A 9 42.66 4.67 8.47
N LYS A 10 42.20 5.82 8.97
CA LYS A 10 41.45 5.89 10.22
C LYS A 10 40.10 5.18 10.12
N ARG A 11 39.42 5.25 8.97
CA ARG A 11 38.19 4.48 8.69
C ARG A 11 38.47 2.98 8.61
N LEU A 12 39.52 2.56 7.93
CA LEU A 12 39.94 1.16 7.84
C LEU A 12 40.32 0.59 9.20
N LYS A 13 41.09 1.31 10.02
CA LYS A 13 41.41 0.90 11.41
C LYS A 13 40.15 0.75 12.27
N ASN A 14 39.17 1.64 12.09
CA ASN A 14 37.89 1.55 12.81
C ASN A 14 37.06 0.33 12.34
N ILE A 15 37.00 0.06 11.03
CA ILE A 15 36.32 -1.13 10.48
C ILE A 15 36.97 -2.42 10.98
N LYS A 16 38.31 -2.47 11.06
CA LYS A 16 39.08 -3.63 11.51
C LYS A 16 38.97 -3.92 13.02
N GLN A 17 38.27 -3.10 13.80
CA GLN A 17 37.99 -3.44 15.20
C GLN A 17 37.14 -4.71 15.27
N PRO A 18 37.47 -5.70 16.12
CA PRO A 18 36.77 -6.98 16.19
C PRO A 18 35.25 -6.85 16.31
N THR A 19 34.76 -5.94 17.15
CA THR A 19 33.33 -5.68 17.34
C THR A 19 32.63 -5.15 16.09
N ASN A 20 33.31 -4.35 15.26
CA ASN A 20 32.74 -3.83 14.01
C ASN A 20 32.73 -4.91 12.92
N LEU A 21 33.75 -5.78 12.89
CA LEU A 21 33.78 -6.94 12.00
C LEU A 21 32.66 -7.93 12.33
N ILE A 22 32.46 -8.27 13.61
CA ILE A 22 31.37 -9.15 14.06
C ILE A 22 30.02 -8.57 13.65
N LEU A 23 29.78 -7.28 13.92
CA LEU A 23 28.53 -6.62 13.54
C LEU A 23 28.29 -6.67 12.02
N LEU A 24 29.35 -6.45 11.21
CA LEU A 24 29.26 -6.54 9.76
C LEU A 24 28.92 -7.96 9.30
N VAL A 25 29.56 -8.98 9.89
CA VAL A 25 29.27 -10.40 9.61
C VAL A 25 27.82 -10.72 9.96
N VAL A 26 27.31 -10.25 11.10
CA VAL A 26 25.91 -10.44 11.50
C VAL A 26 24.96 -9.80 10.48
N LEU A 27 25.19 -8.53 10.10
CA LEU A 27 24.37 -7.83 9.11
C LEU A 27 24.38 -8.51 7.75
N LEU A 28 25.55 -8.91 7.27
CA LEU A 28 25.69 -9.66 6.02
C LEU A 28 24.98 -11.01 6.10
N SER A 29 25.14 -11.74 7.20
CA SER A 29 24.48 -13.04 7.39
C SER A 29 22.96 -12.91 7.38
N LEU A 30 22.41 -11.93 8.10
CA LEU A 30 20.97 -11.64 8.07
C LEU A 30 20.49 -11.24 6.68
N THR A 31 21.28 -10.46 5.94
CA THR A 31 20.91 -9.99 4.59
C THR A 31 20.93 -11.14 3.59
N VAL A 32 22.03 -11.90 3.54
CA VAL A 32 22.21 -13.04 2.64
C VAL A 32 21.20 -14.12 2.94
N PHE A 33 20.95 -14.44 4.22
CA PHE A 33 19.93 -15.41 4.60
C PHE A 33 18.55 -15.00 4.09
N ARG A 34 18.16 -13.72 4.26
CA ARG A 34 16.89 -13.22 3.70
C ARG A 34 16.83 -13.30 2.18
N LEU A 35 17.92 -12.98 1.48
CA LEU A 35 17.97 -13.07 0.02
C LEU A 35 17.86 -14.53 -0.46
N VAL A 36 18.49 -15.48 0.22
CA VAL A 36 18.36 -16.92 -0.06
C VAL A 36 16.92 -17.38 0.14
N LEU A 37 16.25 -16.94 1.21
CA LEU A 37 14.84 -17.26 1.44
C LEU A 37 13.95 -16.76 0.31
N ASN A 38 14.16 -15.54 -0.19
CA ASN A 38 13.38 -15.02 -1.32
C ASN A 38 13.74 -15.73 -2.64
N ALA A 39 15.03 -15.96 -2.92
CA ALA A 39 15.46 -16.59 -4.16
C ALA A 39 14.87 -18.01 -4.35
N LYS A 40 14.62 -18.70 -3.24
CA LYS A 40 14.11 -20.07 -3.19
C LYS A 40 12.72 -20.17 -2.56
N ALA A 41 11.97 -19.07 -2.51
CA ALA A 41 10.60 -19.10 -2.03
C ALA A 41 9.69 -19.84 -3.05
N PRO A 42 8.66 -20.56 -2.59
CA PRO A 42 7.68 -21.20 -3.46
C PRO A 42 6.69 -20.15 -4.01
N TYR A 43 7.14 -19.36 -5.00
CA TYR A 43 6.25 -18.40 -5.66
C TYR A 43 5.13 -19.14 -6.39
N PHE A 44 3.96 -18.54 -6.47
CA PHE A 44 2.83 -19.10 -7.21
C PHE A 44 2.05 -18.00 -7.93
N ILE A 45 1.34 -18.41 -8.98
CA ILE A 45 0.55 -17.49 -9.80
C ILE A 45 -0.72 -18.17 -10.31
N ASN A 46 -1.84 -17.44 -10.36
CA ASN A 46 -3.08 -17.92 -10.98
C ASN A 46 -3.35 -17.21 -12.32
N LEU A 47 -2.92 -17.82 -13.43
CA LEU A 47 -3.08 -17.27 -14.77
C LEU A 47 -4.53 -17.37 -15.31
N PHE A 48 -5.43 -18.06 -14.64
CA PHE A 48 -6.87 -17.98 -14.95
C PHE A 48 -7.52 -16.69 -14.38
N ALA A 49 -6.86 -16.03 -13.43
CA ALA A 49 -7.33 -14.77 -12.86
C ALA A 49 -7.01 -13.59 -13.81
N GLY A 50 -7.81 -13.47 -14.86
CA GLY A 50 -7.57 -12.55 -15.99
C GLY A 50 -7.54 -11.06 -15.66
N TYR A 51 -8.14 -10.65 -14.54
CA TYR A 51 -8.13 -9.28 -14.02
C TYR A 51 -7.14 -9.09 -12.87
N ASP A 52 -6.51 -10.15 -12.37
CA ASP A 52 -5.58 -10.13 -11.24
C ASP A 52 -4.18 -10.53 -11.67
N ASP A 53 -3.74 -11.75 -11.37
CA ASP A 53 -2.35 -12.18 -11.52
C ASP A 53 -1.92 -12.14 -13.00
N GLN A 54 -2.74 -12.69 -13.91
CA GLN A 54 -2.45 -12.72 -15.35
C GLN A 54 -2.34 -11.31 -15.94
N LEU A 55 -3.15 -10.36 -15.43
CA LEU A 55 -3.16 -8.98 -15.93
C LEU A 55 -1.79 -8.33 -15.78
N PHE A 56 -1.16 -8.52 -14.62
CA PHE A 56 0.12 -7.89 -14.34
C PHE A 56 1.27 -8.49 -15.15
N ILE A 57 1.22 -9.81 -15.43
CA ILE A 57 2.15 -10.47 -16.36
C ILE A 57 2.02 -9.87 -17.76
N ARG A 58 0.79 -9.83 -18.30
CA ARG A 58 0.53 -9.25 -19.62
C ARG A 58 1.02 -7.81 -19.72
N TYR A 59 0.68 -6.96 -18.76
CA TYR A 59 1.17 -5.57 -18.75
C TYR A 59 2.69 -5.49 -18.78
N SER A 60 3.39 -6.34 -18.02
CA SER A 60 4.85 -6.35 -18.05
C SER A 60 5.42 -6.82 -19.39
N GLU A 61 4.81 -7.82 -20.03
CA GLU A 61 5.21 -8.30 -21.36
C GLU A 61 5.03 -7.20 -22.43
N GLU A 62 3.88 -6.53 -22.45
CA GLU A 62 3.59 -5.43 -23.39
C GLU A 62 4.52 -4.23 -23.18
N MET A 63 4.88 -3.93 -21.93
CA MET A 63 5.86 -2.88 -21.63
C MET A 63 7.26 -3.24 -22.13
N LEU A 64 7.63 -4.52 -22.12
CA LEU A 64 8.92 -4.99 -22.65
C LEU A 64 9.00 -4.91 -24.17
N THR A 65 7.88 -5.10 -24.87
CA THR A 65 7.79 -4.99 -26.34
C THR A 65 7.58 -3.55 -26.83
N GLY A 66 7.30 -2.60 -25.93
CA GLY A 66 7.07 -1.19 -26.27
C GLY A 66 5.61 -0.83 -26.55
N ASN A 67 4.67 -1.75 -26.29
CA ASN A 67 3.22 -1.58 -26.53
C ASN A 67 2.48 -0.93 -25.35
N TRP A 68 3.22 -0.40 -24.37
CA TRP A 68 2.67 0.13 -23.11
C TRP A 68 1.86 -0.92 -22.32
N LEU A 69 0.53 -0.83 -22.23
CA LEU A 69 -0.31 -1.84 -21.56
C LEU A 69 -0.97 -2.83 -22.55
N GLY A 70 -0.55 -2.81 -23.81
CA GLY A 70 -1.15 -3.55 -24.93
C GLY A 70 -2.38 -2.85 -25.50
N ASP A 71 -3.08 -3.54 -26.40
CA ASP A 71 -4.30 -3.03 -27.04
C ASP A 71 -5.37 -2.62 -26.03
N TYR A 72 -6.15 -1.59 -26.38
CA TYR A 72 -7.26 -1.15 -25.55
C TYR A 72 -8.32 -2.26 -25.43
N SER A 73 -8.68 -2.59 -24.19
CA SER A 73 -9.58 -3.69 -23.84
C SER A 73 -10.23 -3.45 -22.48
N THR A 74 -11.14 -4.33 -22.06
CA THR A 74 -11.75 -4.29 -20.71
C THR A 74 -10.72 -4.39 -19.59
N LYS A 75 -9.51 -4.88 -19.88
CA LYS A 75 -8.41 -5.02 -18.93
C LYS A 75 -7.53 -3.78 -18.87
N THR A 76 -7.47 -2.98 -19.92
CA THR A 76 -6.56 -1.82 -20.06
C THR A 76 -6.99 -0.69 -19.10
N LEU A 77 -6.03 -0.06 -18.42
CA LEU A 77 -6.27 0.99 -17.40
C LEU A 77 -7.15 0.56 -16.20
N SER A 78 -7.32 -0.74 -15.97
CA SER A 78 -8.17 -1.21 -14.87
C SER A 78 -7.45 -1.22 -13.52
N LYS A 79 -6.10 -1.28 -13.50
CA LYS A 79 -5.27 -1.34 -12.30
C LYS A 79 -4.00 -0.50 -12.36
N GLY A 80 -3.44 -0.20 -11.19
CA GLY A 80 -2.17 0.53 -11.05
C GLY A 80 -0.96 -0.18 -11.67
N ILE A 81 -0.02 0.60 -12.21
CA ILE A 81 1.09 0.09 -13.05
C ILE A 81 2.36 -0.30 -12.28
N SER A 82 2.51 0.11 -11.02
CA SER A 82 3.80 0.00 -10.30
C SER A 82 4.29 -1.44 -10.18
N TYR A 83 3.37 -2.40 -10.03
CA TYR A 83 3.73 -3.81 -9.95
C TYR A 83 4.27 -4.37 -11.27
N SER A 84 3.63 -4.04 -12.40
CA SER A 84 4.13 -4.47 -13.71
C SER A 84 5.45 -3.81 -14.08
N LEU A 85 5.65 -2.53 -13.73
CA LEU A 85 6.93 -1.86 -13.89
C LEU A 85 8.03 -2.53 -13.07
N PHE A 86 7.73 -2.95 -11.84
CA PHE A 86 8.69 -3.67 -11.00
C PHE A 86 9.12 -4.99 -11.64
N MET A 87 8.20 -5.80 -12.16
CA MET A 87 8.52 -7.05 -12.84
C MET A 87 9.28 -6.82 -14.15
N MET A 88 8.88 -5.82 -14.94
CA MET A 88 9.59 -5.41 -16.16
C MET A 88 11.04 -5.02 -15.86
N TRP A 89 11.29 -4.24 -14.79
CA TRP A 89 12.65 -3.89 -14.38
C TRP A 89 13.45 -5.08 -13.85
N ALA A 90 12.82 -6.01 -13.12
CA ALA A 90 13.48 -7.26 -12.71
C ALA A 90 13.98 -8.04 -13.94
N ASN A 91 13.12 -8.15 -14.96
CA ASN A 91 13.45 -8.80 -16.23
C ASN A 91 14.57 -8.09 -16.98
N LYS A 92 14.49 -6.76 -17.16
CA LYS A 92 15.54 -5.95 -17.82
C LYS A 92 16.89 -6.01 -17.12
N LEU A 93 16.90 -6.18 -15.80
CA LEU A 93 18.12 -6.36 -15.01
C LEU A 93 18.60 -7.82 -14.97
N HIS A 94 17.88 -8.73 -15.63
CA HIS A 94 18.12 -10.19 -15.64
C HIS A 94 18.16 -10.81 -14.23
N LEU A 95 17.42 -10.22 -13.28
CA LEU A 95 17.33 -10.72 -11.91
C LEU A 95 16.11 -11.62 -11.75
N PRO A 96 16.24 -12.78 -11.07
CA PRO A 96 15.08 -13.54 -10.60
C PRO A 96 14.15 -12.65 -9.79
N TYR A 97 12.84 -12.71 -10.07
CA TYR A 97 11.81 -11.89 -9.41
C TYR A 97 11.98 -11.86 -7.89
N GLY A 98 12.14 -13.03 -7.27
CA GLY A 98 12.31 -13.15 -5.82
C GLY A 98 13.56 -12.46 -5.29
N VAL A 99 14.67 -12.49 -6.01
CA VAL A 99 15.90 -11.78 -5.62
C VAL A 99 15.68 -10.27 -5.66
N PHE A 100 15.01 -9.77 -6.70
CA PHE A 100 14.71 -8.34 -6.83
C PHE A 100 13.75 -7.86 -5.73
N LEU A 101 12.71 -8.64 -5.41
CA LEU A 101 11.83 -8.41 -4.26
C LEU A 101 12.61 -8.44 -2.94
N GLY A 102 13.55 -9.37 -2.81
CA GLY A 102 14.45 -9.47 -1.67
C GLY A 102 15.28 -8.21 -1.46
N PHE A 103 15.87 -7.65 -2.52
CA PHE A 103 16.60 -6.38 -2.46
C PHE A 103 15.70 -5.22 -2.03
N PHE A 104 14.46 -5.16 -2.54
CA PHE A 104 13.53 -4.11 -2.15
C PHE A 104 13.17 -4.19 -0.66
N ASN A 105 12.94 -5.39 -0.12
CA ASN A 105 12.72 -5.62 1.31
C ASN A 105 13.95 -5.28 2.16
N VAL A 106 15.16 -5.66 1.71
CA VAL A 106 16.44 -5.31 2.37
C VAL A 106 16.62 -3.80 2.42
N LEU A 107 16.37 -3.11 1.30
CA LEU A 107 16.44 -1.65 1.23
C LEU A 107 15.46 -1.00 2.20
N ALA A 108 14.19 -1.41 2.17
CA ALA A 108 13.15 -0.87 3.04
C ALA A 108 13.52 -1.01 4.52
N SER A 109 13.94 -2.21 4.93
CA SER A 109 14.34 -2.51 6.31
C SER A 109 15.59 -1.75 6.73
N GLY A 110 16.57 -1.63 5.83
CA GLY A 110 17.80 -0.87 6.08
C GLY A 110 17.54 0.62 6.26
N ILE A 111 16.69 1.21 5.41
CA ILE A 111 16.30 2.61 5.52
C ILE A 111 15.49 2.85 6.80
N ALA A 112 14.56 1.95 7.16
CA ALA A 112 13.82 2.02 8.43
C ALA A 112 14.74 2.07 9.66
N ALA A 113 15.78 1.23 9.70
CA ALA A 113 16.78 1.29 10.77
C ALA A 113 17.61 2.59 10.73
N ILE A 114 18.10 3.01 9.55
CA ILE A 114 18.92 4.23 9.39
C ILE A 114 18.16 5.50 9.78
N THR A 115 16.85 5.53 9.52
CA THR A 115 15.94 6.62 9.91
C THR A 115 16.07 6.95 11.38
N LEU A 116 16.20 5.93 12.23
CA LEU A 116 16.13 6.02 13.69
C LEU A 116 17.48 6.34 14.37
N ARG A 117 18.58 6.48 13.60
CA ARG A 117 19.90 6.90 14.12
C ARG A 117 19.93 8.20 14.97
N PRO A 118 19.05 9.20 14.76
CA PRO A 118 18.99 10.35 15.66
C PRO A 118 18.60 9.96 17.09
N LEU A 119 17.75 8.93 17.23
CA LEU A 119 17.19 8.45 18.50
C LEU A 119 17.97 7.30 19.11
N VAL A 120 18.52 6.41 18.27
CA VAL A 120 19.19 5.18 18.69
C VAL A 120 20.65 5.23 18.24
N LYS A 121 21.58 5.34 19.21
CA LYS A 121 23.03 5.34 18.94
C LYS A 121 23.65 3.94 19.00
N ASN A 122 23.00 3.00 19.68
CA ASN A 122 23.49 1.62 19.79
C ASN A 122 23.32 0.89 18.44
N ARG A 123 24.42 0.43 17.87
CA ARG A 123 24.46 -0.24 16.56
C ARG A 123 23.82 -1.64 16.58
N TRP A 124 23.90 -2.35 17.71
CA TRP A 124 23.23 -3.64 17.88
C TRP A 124 21.72 -3.48 17.90
N LEU A 125 21.24 -2.43 18.54
CA LEU A 125 19.82 -2.11 18.57
C LEU A 125 19.29 -1.70 17.18
N LEU A 126 20.07 -0.94 16.41
CA LEU A 126 19.75 -0.66 15.01
C LEU A 126 19.75 -1.94 14.15
N THR A 127 20.62 -2.90 14.46
CA THR A 127 20.66 -4.21 13.79
C THR A 127 19.44 -5.06 14.16
N PHE A 128 18.99 -5.01 15.41
CA PHE A 128 17.72 -5.59 15.83
C PHE A 128 16.54 -4.97 15.07
N ILE A 129 16.45 -3.64 15.00
CA ILE A 129 15.38 -2.95 14.25
C ILE A 129 15.42 -3.35 12.76
N TYR A 130 16.61 -3.43 12.18
CA TYR A 130 16.80 -3.92 10.81
C TYR A 130 16.25 -5.34 10.64
N ALA A 131 16.65 -6.28 11.52
CA ALA A 131 16.18 -7.66 11.48
C ALA A 131 14.66 -7.75 11.69
N PHE A 132 14.10 -6.93 12.59
CA PHE A 132 12.68 -6.88 12.91
C PHE A 132 11.81 -6.60 11.67
N PHE A 133 12.19 -5.61 10.86
CA PHE A 133 11.50 -5.33 9.58
C PHE A 133 11.86 -6.35 8.49
N LEU A 134 13.13 -6.80 8.43
CA LEU A 134 13.62 -7.70 7.38
C LEU A 134 12.91 -9.06 7.37
N TYR A 135 12.60 -9.56 8.57
CA TYR A 135 11.94 -10.84 8.81
C TYR A 135 10.48 -10.69 9.21
N SER A 136 9.88 -9.53 8.93
CA SER A 136 8.46 -9.26 9.20
C SER A 136 7.58 -10.36 8.59
N PRO A 137 6.65 -10.98 9.37
CA PRO A 137 5.83 -12.10 8.91
C PRO A 137 5.04 -11.83 7.63
N VAL A 138 4.56 -10.60 7.43
CA VAL A 138 3.82 -10.23 6.21
C VAL A 138 4.69 -10.32 4.95
N THR A 139 6.00 -10.12 5.06
CA THR A 139 6.95 -10.28 3.93
C THR A 139 7.32 -11.73 3.68
N LEU A 140 6.74 -12.67 4.43
CA LEU A 140 6.95 -14.12 4.35
C LEU A 140 5.65 -14.90 4.16
N THR A 141 4.48 -14.27 4.18
CA THR A 141 3.19 -14.97 4.00
C THR A 141 2.80 -15.02 2.51
N SER A 142 1.99 -16.00 2.11
CA SER A 142 1.64 -16.22 0.70
C SER A 142 1.10 -14.98 -0.01
N GLU A 143 0.05 -14.35 0.53
CA GLU A 143 -0.64 -13.22 -0.10
C GLU A 143 0.20 -11.94 -0.28
N TYR A 144 1.25 -11.77 0.53
CA TYR A 144 2.08 -10.55 0.56
C TYR A 144 3.57 -10.83 0.29
N SER A 145 3.92 -12.05 -0.09
CA SER A 145 5.30 -12.44 -0.41
C SER A 145 5.39 -13.31 -1.65
N THR A 146 4.75 -14.47 -1.66
CA THR A 146 5.01 -15.51 -2.67
C THR A 146 3.98 -15.56 -3.80
N ARG A 147 2.78 -15.01 -3.60
CA ARG A 147 1.85 -14.80 -4.71
C ARG A 147 2.41 -13.75 -5.66
N ILE A 148 2.44 -14.04 -6.96
CA ILE A 148 2.77 -13.05 -8.00
C ILE A 148 1.59 -12.09 -8.16
N TYR A 149 1.48 -11.18 -7.20
CA TYR A 149 0.45 -10.17 -7.13
C TYR A 149 0.98 -8.88 -6.47
N ARG A 150 0.32 -7.77 -6.80
CA ARG A 150 0.71 -6.40 -6.38
C ARG A 150 0.87 -6.18 -4.88
N ASN A 151 0.19 -6.99 -4.07
CA ASN A 151 0.22 -6.90 -2.61
C ASN A 151 1.66 -6.98 -2.07
N THR A 152 2.52 -7.75 -2.73
CA THR A 152 3.92 -7.95 -2.34
C THR A 152 4.73 -6.65 -2.23
N LEU A 153 4.44 -5.66 -3.08
CA LEU A 153 5.18 -4.39 -3.08
C LEU A 153 4.63 -3.36 -2.09
N VAL A 154 3.40 -3.54 -1.61
CA VAL A 154 2.77 -2.60 -0.69
C VAL A 154 3.57 -2.50 0.61
N VAL A 155 4.01 -3.64 1.15
CA VAL A 155 4.73 -3.68 2.44
C VAL A 155 6.03 -2.87 2.41
N PRO A 156 7.03 -3.17 1.55
CA PRO A 156 8.26 -2.39 1.50
C PRO A 156 8.03 -0.92 1.13
N ALA A 157 7.03 -0.62 0.29
CA ALA A 157 6.69 0.76 -0.06
C ALA A 157 6.14 1.55 1.15
N VAL A 158 5.23 0.98 1.93
CA VAL A 158 4.70 1.60 3.16
C VAL A 158 5.83 1.82 4.18
N ILE A 159 6.71 0.83 4.38
CA ILE A 159 7.88 0.95 5.26
C ILE A 159 8.71 2.16 4.86
N LEU A 160 9.04 2.31 3.57
CA LEU A 160 9.87 3.39 3.05
C LEU A 160 9.19 4.76 3.11
N VAL A 161 7.89 4.87 2.82
CA VAL A 161 7.14 6.13 2.95
C VAL A 161 7.21 6.62 4.39
N ILE A 162 6.90 5.76 5.37
CA ILE A 162 6.97 6.12 6.79
C ILE A 162 8.41 6.40 7.20
N ALA A 163 9.38 5.57 6.79
CA ALA A 163 10.80 5.76 7.10
C ALA A 163 11.31 7.13 6.65
N CYS A 164 10.96 7.56 5.44
CA CYS A 164 11.37 8.84 4.89
C CYS A 164 10.70 10.02 5.60
N LEU A 165 9.40 9.92 5.90
CA LEU A 165 8.68 10.95 6.64
C LEU A 165 9.23 11.12 8.07
N VAL A 166 9.45 10.02 8.77
CA VAL A 166 10.08 10.00 10.10
C VAL A 166 11.52 10.52 10.04
N GLY A 167 12.25 10.17 8.97
CA GLY A 167 13.61 10.63 8.70
C GLY A 167 13.70 12.14 8.53
N LEU A 168 12.77 12.73 7.77
CA LEU A 168 12.60 14.17 7.64
C LEU A 168 12.26 14.82 8.97
N TYR A 169 11.31 14.26 9.73
CA TYR A 169 10.89 14.82 11.01
C TYR A 169 12.06 14.94 11.98
N PHE A 170 12.84 13.88 12.21
CA PHE A 170 13.94 13.93 13.17
C PHE A 170 15.15 14.75 12.71
N ARG A 171 15.22 15.12 11.43
CA ARG A 171 16.31 15.93 10.85
C ARG A 171 15.86 17.31 10.36
N ARG A 172 14.62 17.71 10.67
CA ARG A 172 14.03 18.98 10.20
C ARG A 172 14.85 20.22 10.59
N ASN A 173 15.52 20.16 11.75
CA ASN A 173 16.38 21.23 12.27
C ASN A 173 17.89 20.97 12.02
N GLU A 174 18.23 19.99 11.17
CA GLU A 174 19.63 19.72 10.80
C GLU A 174 20.00 20.45 9.50
N SER A 175 21.26 20.28 9.07
CA SER A 175 21.75 20.80 7.80
C SER A 175 20.99 20.22 6.60
N LEU A 176 21.00 20.96 5.49
CA LEU A 176 20.36 20.53 4.24
C LEU A 176 20.85 19.15 3.77
N ARG A 177 22.14 18.82 3.97
CA ARG A 177 22.74 17.52 3.58
C ARG A 177 22.11 16.34 4.32
N SER A 178 21.67 16.56 5.56
CA SER A 178 20.95 15.53 6.34
C SER A 178 19.49 15.40 5.91
N PHE A 179 18.89 16.46 5.36
CA PHE A 179 17.47 16.55 5.03
C PHE A 179 17.15 16.02 3.62
N VAL A 180 17.96 16.40 2.63
CA VAL A 180 17.77 16.10 1.20
C VAL A 180 17.52 14.62 0.89
N PRO A 181 18.32 13.65 1.41
CA PRO A 181 18.13 12.24 1.05
C PRO A 181 16.74 11.71 1.40
N TRP A 182 16.15 12.18 2.51
CA TRP A 182 14.82 11.75 2.95
C TRP A 182 13.71 12.35 2.11
N SER A 183 13.86 13.61 1.67
CA SER A 183 12.91 14.25 0.76
C SER A 183 12.95 13.59 -0.62
N ILE A 184 14.15 13.34 -1.17
CA ILE A 184 14.31 12.63 -2.44
C ILE A 184 13.73 11.22 -2.33
N GLY A 185 14.09 10.47 -1.28
CA GLY A 185 13.57 9.13 -1.03
C GLY A 185 12.05 9.11 -0.97
N LEU A 186 11.44 10.04 -0.23
CA LEU A 186 9.99 10.19 -0.14
C LEU A 186 9.36 10.53 -1.50
N SER A 187 10.01 11.38 -2.28
CA SER A 187 9.53 11.84 -3.59
C SER A 187 9.58 10.76 -4.66
N LEU A 188 10.47 9.78 -4.51
CA LEU A 188 10.55 8.61 -5.39
C LEU A 188 9.53 7.53 -4.96
N ILE A 189 9.48 7.21 -3.66
CA ILE A 189 8.67 6.08 -3.19
C ILE A 189 7.19 6.40 -3.10
N PHE A 190 6.80 7.64 -2.80
CA PHE A 190 5.39 7.97 -2.62
C PHE A 190 4.56 7.85 -3.90
N PRO A 191 5.00 8.36 -5.08
CA PRO A 191 4.31 8.09 -6.33
C PRO A 191 4.30 6.61 -6.71
N PHE A 192 5.40 5.89 -6.45
CA PHE A 192 5.47 4.44 -6.68
C PHE A 192 4.41 3.71 -5.87
N TYR A 193 4.32 3.99 -4.56
CA TYR A 193 3.29 3.48 -3.65
C TYR A 193 1.87 3.79 -4.15
N TRP A 194 1.62 5.04 -4.57
CA TRP A 194 0.32 5.52 -5.01
C TRP A 194 -0.28 4.67 -6.14
N TYR A 195 0.59 4.17 -7.03
CA TYR A 195 0.20 3.39 -8.21
C TYR A 195 0.37 1.87 -8.06
N ILE A 196 0.54 1.34 -6.84
CA ILE A 196 0.48 -0.11 -6.59
C ILE A 196 -0.98 -0.58 -6.56
N ARG A 197 -1.83 0.12 -5.80
CA ARG A 197 -3.26 -0.23 -5.60
C ARG A 197 -4.15 1.00 -5.70
N GLU A 198 -5.42 0.79 -6.04
CA GLU A 198 -6.41 1.86 -6.18
C GLU A 198 -6.85 2.45 -4.83
N ASP A 199 -6.61 1.76 -3.72
CA ASP A 199 -6.96 2.16 -2.36
C ASP A 199 -5.81 2.85 -1.60
N SER A 200 -4.71 3.20 -2.25
CA SER A 200 -3.49 3.75 -1.63
C SER A 200 -3.68 5.11 -0.91
N LEU A 201 -4.86 5.72 -0.99
CA LEU A 201 -5.17 7.05 -0.44
C LEU A 201 -4.94 7.17 1.08
N TRP A 202 -5.04 6.09 1.85
CA TRP A 202 -5.04 6.13 3.34
C TRP A 202 -3.73 6.65 3.97
N LEU A 203 -2.59 6.62 3.26
CA LEU A 203 -1.33 7.25 3.71
C LEU A 203 -1.25 8.76 3.41
N PHE A 204 -2.10 9.27 2.50
CA PHE A 204 -2.04 10.67 2.09
C PHE A 204 -2.25 11.66 3.25
N PRO A 205 -3.22 11.48 4.16
CA PRO A 205 -3.40 12.38 5.29
C PRO A 205 -2.16 12.43 6.21
N LEU A 206 -1.54 11.27 6.47
CA LEU A 206 -0.30 11.19 7.26
C LEU A 206 0.83 11.98 6.61
N LEU A 207 1.02 11.80 5.29
CA LEU A 207 2.04 12.51 4.53
C LEU A 207 1.80 14.03 4.54
N LEU A 208 0.58 14.46 4.23
CA LEU A 208 0.20 15.87 4.17
C LEU A 208 0.40 16.56 5.51
N VAL A 209 -0.20 16.02 6.58
CA VAL A 209 -0.09 16.60 7.93
C VAL A 209 1.35 16.54 8.43
N GLY A 210 2.06 15.42 8.20
CA GLY A 210 3.46 15.28 8.60
C GLY A 210 4.37 16.32 7.93
N LEU A 211 4.23 16.53 6.62
CA LEU A 211 4.99 17.54 5.88
C LEU A 211 4.61 18.97 6.25
N LEU A 212 3.34 19.24 6.58
CA LEU A 212 2.92 20.53 7.13
C LEU A 212 3.56 20.82 8.49
N VAL A 213 3.62 19.82 9.39
CA VAL A 213 4.31 19.94 10.68
C VAL A 213 5.80 20.18 10.49
N ILE A 214 6.44 19.43 9.59
CA ILE A 214 7.87 19.59 9.28
C ILE A 214 8.12 20.99 8.70
N SER A 215 7.30 21.44 7.75
CA SER A 215 7.40 22.77 7.13
C SER A 215 7.20 23.87 8.15
N GLY A 216 6.21 23.73 9.05
CA GLY A 216 6.02 24.65 10.18
C GLY A 216 7.26 24.73 11.07
N SER A 217 7.89 23.60 11.40
CA SER A 217 9.14 23.59 12.16
C SER A 217 10.31 24.25 11.43
N VAL A 218 10.39 24.11 10.10
CA VAL A 218 11.42 24.75 9.27
C VAL A 218 11.20 26.26 9.20
N ILE A 219 9.95 26.71 9.07
CA ILE A 219 9.59 28.12 9.14
C ILE A 219 10.10 28.67 10.46
N PHE A 220 9.64 28.17 11.60
CA PHE A 220 9.97 28.73 12.92
C PHE A 220 11.35 28.34 13.49
N GLU A 221 12.26 27.79 12.68
CA GLU A 221 13.59 27.33 13.14
C GLU A 221 14.43 28.47 13.78
N ASN A 222 14.26 29.71 13.30
CA ASN A 222 15.00 30.89 13.76
C ASN A 222 14.42 31.57 15.01
N ASP A 223 13.20 31.23 15.44
CA ASP A 223 12.55 31.80 16.62
C ASP A 223 12.37 30.74 17.71
N SER A 224 13.40 30.62 18.55
CA SER A 224 13.40 29.66 19.66
C SER A 224 12.34 29.93 20.73
N ASN A 225 11.74 31.14 20.76
CA ASN A 225 10.75 31.59 21.73
C ASN A 225 9.32 31.65 21.17
N PHE A 226 9.09 31.10 19.97
CA PHE A 226 7.78 31.11 19.33
C PHE A 226 6.70 30.48 20.24
N LYS A 227 5.71 31.30 20.61
CA LYS A 227 4.47 30.87 21.26
C LYS A 227 3.32 31.13 20.30
N LEU A 228 2.37 30.19 20.20
CA LEU A 228 1.21 30.29 19.28
C LEU A 228 0.42 31.61 19.46
N LYS A 229 0.39 32.16 20.68
CA LYS A 229 -0.26 33.44 21.02
C LYS A 229 0.40 34.67 20.38
N THR A 230 1.65 34.58 19.92
CA THR A 230 2.42 35.70 19.35
C THR A 230 2.50 35.65 17.81
N PHE A 231 1.81 34.70 17.17
CA PHE A 231 1.89 34.38 15.74
C PHE A 231 1.81 35.59 14.80
N ARG A 232 0.83 36.49 15.01
CA ARG A 232 0.66 37.69 14.16
C ARG A 232 1.81 38.69 14.27
N LYS A 233 2.49 38.77 15.42
CA LYS A 233 3.61 39.70 15.66
C LYS A 233 4.93 39.14 15.11
N THR A 234 5.10 37.81 15.14
CA THR A 234 6.28 37.10 14.61
C THR A 234 6.32 37.06 13.09
N ILE A 235 5.16 36.90 12.41
CA ILE A 235 5.09 36.84 10.93
C ILE A 235 5.58 38.13 10.26
N LYS A 236 5.35 39.31 10.87
CA LYS A 236 5.75 40.61 10.29
C LYS A 236 7.27 40.87 10.31
N LYS A 237 8.06 40.07 11.04
CA LYS A 237 9.53 40.17 11.12
C LYS A 237 10.26 39.03 10.38
N PHE A 238 9.53 38.22 9.61
CA PHE A 238 10.00 36.95 9.09
C PHE A 238 10.82 37.11 7.79
N TYR A 239 12.12 36.79 7.84
CA TYR A 239 12.95 36.62 6.65
C TYR A 239 13.31 35.14 6.49
N PHE A 240 13.09 34.57 5.31
CA PHE A 240 13.48 33.20 5.01
C PHE A 240 14.95 33.15 4.60
N THR A 241 15.72 32.29 5.27
CA THR A 241 17.07 31.94 4.79
C THR A 241 16.96 31.09 3.52
N LYS A 242 17.99 31.14 2.65
CA LYS A 242 18.07 30.27 1.45
C LYS A 242 17.88 28.79 1.80
N THR A 243 18.46 28.34 2.93
CA THR A 243 18.32 26.97 3.42
C THR A 243 16.87 26.59 3.76
N GLN A 244 16.14 27.49 4.42
CA GLN A 244 14.73 27.26 4.75
C GLN A 244 13.87 27.18 3.49
N LEU A 245 14.07 28.07 2.52
CA LEU A 245 13.36 28.00 1.22
C LEU A 245 13.58 26.65 0.53
N ILE A 246 14.84 26.18 0.47
CA ILE A 246 15.13 24.87 -0.14
C ILE A 246 14.46 23.74 0.64
N LYS A 247 14.52 23.72 1.97
CA LYS A 247 13.83 22.70 2.79
C LYS A 247 12.31 22.71 2.54
N LEU A 248 11.69 23.89 2.40
CA LEU A 248 10.26 24.02 2.10
C LEU A 248 9.91 23.50 0.70
N LEU A 249 10.72 23.81 -0.32
CA LEU A 249 10.56 23.24 -1.66
C LEU A 249 10.71 21.71 -1.63
N LEU A 250 11.65 21.19 -0.85
CA LEU A 250 11.85 19.75 -0.65
C LEU A 250 10.68 19.08 0.08
N CYS A 251 9.92 19.80 0.91
CA CYS A 251 8.66 19.29 1.47
C CYS A 251 7.54 19.21 0.43
N LEU A 252 7.56 20.04 -0.61
CA LEU A 252 6.58 20.00 -1.70
C LEU A 252 6.93 18.96 -2.78
N LEU A 253 8.20 18.57 -2.87
CA LEU A 253 8.71 17.69 -3.91
C LEU A 253 7.95 16.35 -4.06
N PRO A 254 7.51 15.64 -3.00
CA PRO A 254 6.74 14.41 -3.16
C PRO A 254 5.39 14.61 -3.88
N PHE A 255 4.74 15.75 -3.65
CA PHE A 255 3.47 16.09 -4.32
C PHE A 255 3.70 16.54 -5.76
N ILE A 256 4.78 17.28 -6.01
CA ILE A 256 5.19 17.64 -7.37
C ILE A 256 5.48 16.37 -8.16
N MET A 257 6.26 15.43 -7.62
CA MET A 257 6.56 14.15 -8.27
C MET A 257 5.32 13.30 -8.51
N LEU A 258 4.39 13.23 -7.55
CA LEU A 258 3.12 12.53 -7.76
C LEU A 258 2.30 13.20 -8.88
N PHE A 259 2.19 14.52 -8.88
CA PHE A 259 1.47 15.27 -9.91
C PHE A 259 2.10 15.07 -11.30
N SER A 260 3.42 15.22 -11.41
CA SER A 260 4.18 15.02 -12.64
C SER A 260 4.04 13.59 -13.17
N MET A 261 4.17 12.57 -12.30
CA MET A 261 3.92 11.17 -12.68
C MET A 261 2.49 10.98 -13.18
N THR A 262 1.51 11.50 -12.46
CA THR A 262 0.09 11.41 -12.85
C THR A 262 -0.16 12.05 -14.22
N LYS A 263 0.43 13.22 -14.47
CA LYS A 263 0.34 13.91 -15.77
C LYS A 263 1.02 13.12 -16.88
N GLY A 264 2.22 12.58 -16.63
CA GLY A 264 2.93 11.71 -17.56
C GLY A 264 2.10 10.48 -17.93
N LEU A 265 1.54 9.77 -16.95
CA LEU A 265 0.68 8.61 -17.21
C LEU A 265 -0.57 8.96 -18.02
N LYS A 266 -1.22 10.09 -17.68
CA LYS A 266 -2.36 10.58 -18.45
C LYS A 266 -2.01 10.95 -19.88
N GLN A 267 -0.81 11.50 -20.11
CA GLN A 267 -0.32 11.81 -21.45
C GLN A 267 -0.04 10.53 -22.24
N MET A 268 0.67 9.58 -21.66
CA MET A 268 0.92 8.28 -22.30
C MET A 268 -0.40 7.58 -22.67
N ASN A 269 -1.38 7.59 -21.77
CA ASN A 269 -2.68 6.99 -22.05
C ASN A 269 -3.47 7.77 -23.12
N GLN A 270 -3.29 9.09 -23.21
CA GLN A 270 -3.88 9.88 -24.28
C GLN A 270 -3.27 9.53 -25.65
N GLU A 271 -1.95 9.35 -25.71
CA GLU A 271 -1.22 9.01 -26.94
C GLU A 271 -1.56 7.58 -27.41
N HIS A 272 -1.61 6.62 -26.49
CA HIS A 272 -1.87 5.21 -26.82
C HIS A 272 -3.35 4.85 -26.99
N TYR A 273 -4.25 5.48 -26.24
CA TYR A 273 -5.66 5.06 -26.15
C TYR A 273 -6.67 6.18 -26.43
N GLY A 274 -6.21 7.41 -26.67
CA GLY A 274 -7.08 8.55 -26.91
C GLY A 274 -7.80 9.09 -25.67
N ILE A 275 -7.43 8.61 -24.46
CA ILE A 275 -8.09 8.98 -23.19
C ILE A 275 -7.09 9.40 -22.11
N SER A 276 -7.33 10.57 -21.50
CA SER A 276 -6.44 11.18 -20.50
C SER A 276 -6.78 10.78 -19.05
N ILE A 277 -6.84 9.48 -18.78
CA ILE A 277 -7.16 8.90 -17.46
C ILE A 277 -6.12 7.86 -17.06
N VAL A 278 -5.84 7.73 -15.75
CA VAL A 278 -4.86 6.72 -15.26
C VAL A 278 -5.53 5.38 -14.95
N ASN A 279 -6.76 5.44 -14.43
CA ASN A 279 -7.57 4.27 -14.16
C ASN A 279 -8.99 4.52 -14.65
N ASP A 280 -9.51 3.67 -15.53
CA ASP A 280 -10.83 3.80 -16.14
C ASP A 280 -11.92 3.01 -15.41
N ARG A 281 -11.55 2.23 -14.39
CA ARG A 281 -12.49 1.52 -13.52
C ARG A 281 -13.08 2.46 -12.46
N THR A 282 -12.25 3.28 -11.84
CA THR A 282 -12.66 4.21 -10.77
C THR A 282 -12.59 5.68 -11.17
N GLY A 283 -12.03 5.98 -12.34
CA GLY A 283 -11.98 7.33 -12.93
C GLY A 283 -12.72 7.38 -14.27
N GLY A 284 -12.70 8.56 -14.91
CA GLY A 284 -13.39 8.78 -16.17
C GLY A 284 -14.91 8.69 -16.06
N ALA A 285 -15.56 8.59 -17.21
CA ALA A 285 -17.01 8.52 -17.29
C ALA A 285 -17.56 7.20 -16.71
N PHE A 286 -16.88 6.07 -16.91
CA PHE A 286 -17.32 4.79 -16.33
C PHE A 286 -17.31 4.81 -14.79
N GLY A 287 -16.31 5.44 -14.17
CA GLY A 287 -16.28 5.65 -12.72
C GLY A 287 -17.46 6.51 -12.23
N SER A 288 -17.85 7.53 -12.99
CA SER A 288 -19.01 8.37 -12.68
C SER A 288 -20.33 7.60 -12.82
N VAL A 289 -20.51 6.82 -13.90
CA VAL A 289 -21.66 5.92 -14.08
C VAL A 289 -21.73 4.92 -12.92
N SER A 290 -20.61 4.27 -12.58
CA SER A 290 -20.54 3.32 -11.47
C SER A 290 -21.01 3.96 -10.15
N LYS A 291 -20.54 5.17 -9.84
CA LYS A 291 -21.01 5.95 -8.67
C LYS A 291 -22.51 6.22 -8.73
N GLN A 292 -23.05 6.58 -9.90
CA GLN A 292 -24.48 6.85 -10.05
C GLN A 292 -25.33 5.59 -9.86
N LEU A 293 -24.87 4.44 -10.36
CA LEU A 293 -25.56 3.15 -10.21
C LEU A 293 -25.54 2.66 -8.76
N ILE A 294 -24.40 2.72 -8.06
CA ILE A 294 -24.28 2.32 -6.65
C ILE A 294 -25.28 3.08 -5.77
N ARG A 295 -25.43 4.38 -6.06
CA ARG A 295 -26.27 5.29 -5.27
C ARG A 295 -27.74 5.27 -5.70
N MET A 296 -28.10 4.51 -6.72
CA MET A 296 -29.47 4.50 -7.25
C MET A 296 -30.42 3.74 -6.34
N ASP A 297 -31.53 4.38 -6.00
CA ASP A 297 -32.65 3.72 -5.35
C ASP A 297 -33.43 2.88 -6.38
N ASP A 298 -33.28 1.56 -6.28
CA ASP A 298 -33.97 0.60 -7.14
C ASP A 298 -35.47 0.47 -6.82
N GLY A 299 -35.98 1.20 -5.83
CA GLY A 299 -37.40 1.22 -5.43
C GLY A 299 -37.83 -0.04 -4.69
N THR A 300 -36.87 -0.86 -4.24
CA THR A 300 -37.12 -2.05 -3.44
C THR A 300 -36.54 -1.90 -2.03
N LYS A 301 -36.81 -2.89 -1.17
CA LYS A 301 -36.19 -2.99 0.15
C LYS A 301 -34.84 -3.71 0.12
N LEU A 302 -34.22 -3.90 -1.05
CA LEU A 302 -32.97 -4.67 -1.16
C LEU A 302 -31.87 -4.07 -0.28
N ASN A 303 -31.71 -2.75 -0.28
CA ASN A 303 -30.72 -2.05 0.55
C ASN A 303 -30.96 -2.25 2.07
N GLU A 304 -32.19 -2.57 2.47
CA GLU A 304 -32.52 -2.87 3.85
C GLU A 304 -32.42 -4.37 4.17
N THR A 305 -32.57 -5.25 3.19
CA THR A 305 -32.72 -6.69 3.41
C THR A 305 -31.50 -7.49 2.99
N ASN A 306 -30.66 -6.96 2.10
CA ASN A 306 -29.48 -7.62 1.57
C ASN A 306 -28.40 -6.60 1.17
N SER A 307 -27.45 -6.34 2.09
CA SER A 307 -26.32 -5.45 1.87
C SER A 307 -25.18 -6.05 1.02
N ARG A 308 -25.37 -7.27 0.48
CA ARG A 308 -24.37 -7.93 -0.37
C ARG A 308 -24.35 -7.36 -1.80
N VAL A 309 -25.48 -6.86 -2.28
CA VAL A 309 -25.67 -6.41 -3.66
C VAL A 309 -25.46 -4.91 -3.74
N TRP A 310 -24.46 -4.47 -4.52
CA TRP A 310 -24.16 -3.05 -4.66
C TRP A 310 -25.06 -2.37 -5.70
N VAL A 311 -25.29 -3.04 -6.83
CA VAL A 311 -26.17 -2.63 -7.93
C VAL A 311 -27.03 -3.82 -8.31
N SER A 312 -28.34 -3.71 -8.11
CA SER A 312 -29.28 -4.77 -8.47
C SER A 312 -29.63 -4.73 -9.95
N LYS A 313 -30.13 -5.84 -10.48
CA LYS A 313 -30.69 -5.92 -11.81
C LYS A 313 -31.79 -4.88 -12.03
N LYS A 314 -32.65 -4.66 -11.02
CA LYS A 314 -33.70 -3.62 -11.05
C LYS A 314 -33.12 -2.21 -11.16
N ALA A 315 -31.97 -1.93 -10.53
CA ALA A 315 -31.29 -0.65 -10.71
C ALA A 315 -30.81 -0.48 -12.17
N LEU A 316 -30.30 -1.54 -12.80
CA LEU A 316 -29.90 -1.51 -14.21
C LEU A 316 -31.11 -1.29 -15.13
N GLU A 317 -32.22 -2.00 -14.91
CA GLU A 317 -33.47 -1.82 -15.68
C GLU A 317 -33.99 -0.37 -15.58
N LYS A 318 -33.92 0.24 -14.38
CA LYS A 318 -34.25 1.66 -14.20
C LYS A 318 -33.29 2.59 -14.94
N ALA A 319 -32.00 2.30 -14.91
CA ALA A 319 -31.00 3.07 -15.64
C ALA A 319 -31.27 3.02 -17.15
N GLU A 320 -31.59 1.84 -17.70
CA GLU A 320 -31.96 1.65 -19.10
C GLU A 320 -33.25 2.38 -19.47
N ALA A 321 -34.23 2.44 -18.57
CA ALA A 321 -35.49 3.14 -18.81
C ALA A 321 -35.31 4.66 -19.03
N VAL A 322 -34.28 5.26 -18.44
CA VAL A 322 -34.03 6.71 -18.50
C VAL A 322 -32.80 7.11 -19.34
N SER A 323 -31.95 6.15 -19.71
CA SER A 323 -30.77 6.36 -20.54
C SER A 323 -30.90 5.60 -21.86
N PRO A 324 -31.29 6.26 -22.96
CA PRO A 324 -31.31 5.65 -24.30
C PRO A 324 -29.97 5.04 -24.69
N THR A 325 -28.86 5.67 -24.28
CA THR A 325 -27.51 5.16 -24.57
C THR A 325 -27.25 3.86 -23.82
N PHE A 326 -27.58 3.78 -22.52
CA PHE A 326 -27.41 2.54 -21.76
C PHE A 326 -28.34 1.43 -22.26
N LYS A 327 -29.58 1.79 -22.61
CA LYS A 327 -30.55 0.88 -23.22
C LYS A 327 -30.07 0.28 -24.54
N SER A 328 -29.23 0.98 -25.30
CA SER A 328 -28.69 0.46 -26.57
C SER A 328 -27.88 -0.84 -26.41
N ILE A 329 -27.38 -1.12 -25.21
CA ILE A 329 -26.64 -2.35 -24.88
C ILE A 329 -27.41 -3.31 -23.95
N ALA A 330 -28.73 -3.11 -23.77
CA ALA A 330 -29.55 -3.88 -22.82
C ALA A 330 -29.45 -5.41 -23.05
N LYS A 331 -29.40 -5.86 -24.32
CA LYS A 331 -29.22 -7.28 -24.65
C LYS A 331 -27.93 -7.86 -24.05
N ASN A 332 -26.85 -7.07 -24.03
CA ASN A 332 -25.56 -7.47 -23.48
C ASN A 332 -25.53 -7.39 -21.95
N ILE A 333 -26.30 -6.47 -21.37
CA ILE A 333 -26.52 -6.41 -19.91
C ILE A 333 -27.33 -7.64 -19.46
N ASP A 334 -28.36 -8.03 -20.20
CA ASP A 334 -29.13 -9.26 -19.94
C ASP A 334 -28.27 -10.53 -20.06
N TRP A 335 -27.30 -10.53 -20.98
CA TRP A 335 -26.34 -11.63 -21.12
C TRP A 335 -25.54 -11.87 -19.83
N ILE A 336 -25.26 -10.83 -19.02
CA ILE A 336 -24.57 -10.99 -17.72
C ILE A 336 -25.27 -12.05 -16.87
N TYR A 337 -26.59 -12.04 -16.84
CA TYR A 337 -27.39 -12.92 -15.97
C TYR A 337 -27.71 -14.28 -16.60
N LYS A 338 -27.75 -14.36 -17.94
CA LYS A 338 -28.25 -15.56 -18.64
C LYS A 338 -27.19 -16.34 -19.41
N GLY A 339 -26.02 -15.78 -19.63
CA GLY A 339 -25.01 -16.39 -20.50
C GLY A 339 -23.56 -16.06 -20.15
N SER A 340 -23.30 -15.34 -19.06
CA SER A 340 -21.95 -15.01 -18.61
C SER A 340 -21.52 -15.88 -17.43
N PRO A 341 -20.22 -16.05 -17.19
CA PRO A 341 -19.73 -16.71 -15.99
C PRO A 341 -19.87 -15.85 -14.72
N TRP A 342 -20.31 -14.58 -14.83
CA TRP A 342 -20.41 -13.66 -13.71
C TRP A 342 -21.64 -13.91 -12.82
N SER A 343 -22.70 -14.49 -13.36
CA SER A 343 -23.95 -14.76 -12.63
C SER A 343 -24.64 -16.01 -13.16
N GLY A 344 -25.26 -16.77 -12.24
CA GLY A 344 -26.16 -17.88 -12.56
C GLY A 344 -27.63 -17.47 -12.69
N GLY A 345 -27.93 -16.18 -12.91
CA GLY A 345 -29.28 -15.63 -13.02
C GLY A 345 -29.69 -14.69 -11.87
N GLU A 346 -28.88 -14.62 -10.82
CA GLU A 346 -29.12 -13.78 -9.64
C GLU A 346 -28.35 -12.45 -9.67
N ASP A 347 -28.70 -11.55 -8.76
CA ASP A 347 -27.95 -10.31 -8.55
C ASP A 347 -26.47 -10.59 -8.20
N ILE A 348 -25.58 -9.80 -8.78
CA ILE A 348 -24.14 -9.94 -8.55
C ILE A 348 -23.75 -9.26 -7.25
N ALA A 349 -23.09 -10.01 -6.36
CA ALA A 349 -22.62 -9.50 -5.08
C ALA A 349 -21.33 -8.65 -5.22
N GLY A 350 -21.23 -7.62 -4.40
CA GLY A 350 -20.04 -6.77 -4.30
C GLY A 350 -19.79 -5.88 -5.52
N ASP A 351 -18.53 -5.50 -5.70
CA ASP A 351 -18.07 -4.67 -6.82
C ASP A 351 -17.91 -5.44 -8.15
N ILE A 352 -18.22 -6.74 -8.15
CA ILE A 352 -18.06 -7.64 -9.31
C ILE A 352 -18.90 -7.18 -10.51
N ILE A 353 -20.07 -6.57 -10.25
CA ILE A 353 -20.97 -6.06 -11.29
C ILE A 353 -20.27 -5.10 -12.26
N PHE A 354 -19.27 -4.33 -11.81
CA PHE A 354 -18.56 -3.39 -12.69
C PHE A 354 -17.64 -4.09 -13.68
N TRP A 355 -17.10 -5.27 -13.35
CA TRP A 355 -16.37 -6.09 -14.32
C TRP A 355 -17.33 -6.68 -15.35
N ALA A 356 -18.49 -7.18 -14.90
CA ALA A 356 -19.52 -7.70 -15.78
C ALA A 356 -20.08 -6.64 -16.74
N LEU A 357 -20.30 -5.40 -16.28
CA LEU A 357 -20.74 -4.29 -17.12
C LEU A 357 -19.71 -3.90 -18.19
N ARG A 358 -18.41 -3.96 -17.86
CA ARG A 358 -17.35 -3.73 -18.85
C ARG A 358 -17.37 -4.80 -19.94
N ASP A 359 -17.52 -6.06 -19.56
CA ASP A 359 -17.63 -7.17 -20.51
C ASP A 359 -18.90 -7.07 -21.38
N ALA A 360 -20.03 -6.67 -20.80
CA ALA A 360 -21.26 -6.43 -21.56
C ALA A 360 -21.08 -5.32 -22.60
N ALA A 361 -20.49 -4.19 -22.21
CA ALA A 361 -20.18 -3.10 -23.14
C ALA A 361 -19.17 -3.56 -24.21
N ALA A 362 -18.18 -4.39 -23.86
CA ALA A 362 -17.24 -4.94 -24.82
C ALA A 362 -17.91 -5.82 -25.88
N GLN A 363 -18.88 -6.66 -25.48
CA GLN A 363 -19.67 -7.44 -26.42
C GLN A 363 -20.57 -6.59 -27.32
N ALA A 364 -20.99 -5.42 -26.84
CA ALA A 364 -21.69 -4.44 -27.67
C ALA A 364 -20.75 -3.68 -28.64
N GLY A 365 -19.45 -3.99 -28.66
CA GLY A 365 -18.47 -3.40 -29.58
C GLY A 365 -17.65 -2.26 -28.99
N TYR A 366 -17.84 -1.91 -27.72
CA TYR A 366 -16.96 -0.99 -26.99
C TYR A 366 -15.68 -1.70 -26.52
N TYR A 367 -14.81 -1.00 -25.80
CA TYR A 367 -13.52 -1.54 -25.34
C TYR A 367 -12.59 -2.03 -26.45
N LYS A 368 -12.71 -1.48 -27.67
CA LYS A 368 -11.74 -1.60 -28.77
C LYS A 368 -11.03 -0.29 -29.09
N ASP A 369 -11.66 0.82 -28.72
CA ASP A 369 -11.18 2.18 -28.89
C ASP A 369 -11.51 2.95 -27.60
N GLY A 370 -10.48 3.52 -26.97
CA GLY A 370 -10.61 4.20 -25.68
C GLY A 370 -11.51 5.42 -25.76
N LYS A 371 -11.36 6.23 -26.81
CA LYS A 371 -12.14 7.44 -27.01
C LYS A 371 -13.62 7.13 -27.20
N LYS A 372 -13.96 6.17 -28.08
CA LYS A 372 -15.36 5.75 -28.30
C LYS A 372 -15.99 5.18 -27.03
N THR A 373 -15.22 4.45 -26.23
CA THR A 373 -15.68 3.86 -24.98
C THR A 373 -15.95 4.92 -23.92
N GLU A 374 -15.05 5.89 -23.76
CA GLU A 374 -15.25 7.02 -22.84
C GLU A 374 -16.43 7.90 -23.26
N GLU A 375 -16.58 8.18 -24.56
CA GLU A 375 -17.72 8.93 -25.10
C GLU A 375 -19.06 8.22 -24.84
N PHE A 376 -19.10 6.90 -24.97
CA PHE A 376 -20.28 6.10 -24.64
C PHE A 376 -20.66 6.27 -23.16
N TRP A 377 -19.72 6.03 -22.25
CA TRP A 377 -19.99 6.17 -20.82
C TRP A 377 -20.31 7.60 -20.42
N GLN A 378 -19.73 8.61 -21.08
CA GLN A 378 -20.01 10.02 -20.81
C GLN A 378 -21.45 10.39 -21.17
N LYS A 379 -21.99 9.82 -22.26
CA LYS A 379 -23.40 9.98 -22.63
C LYS A 379 -24.31 9.32 -21.60
N VAL A 380 -24.00 8.10 -21.17
CA VAL A 380 -24.75 7.42 -20.09
C VAL A 380 -24.74 8.26 -18.80
N ASP A 381 -23.56 8.72 -18.37
CA ASP A 381 -23.40 9.57 -17.18
C ASP A 381 -24.26 10.83 -17.24
N SER A 382 -24.27 11.49 -18.40
CA SER A 382 -25.05 12.71 -18.65
C SER A 382 -26.56 12.46 -18.64
N GLU A 383 -27.01 11.36 -19.26
CA GLU A 383 -28.43 10.97 -19.28
C GLU A 383 -28.95 10.62 -17.88
N LEU A 384 -28.17 9.83 -17.11
CA LEU A 384 -28.51 9.49 -15.72
C LEU A 384 -28.52 10.75 -14.84
N SER A 385 -27.56 11.67 -15.00
CA SER A 385 -27.52 12.93 -14.25
C SER A 385 -28.78 13.77 -14.49
N LYS A 386 -29.20 13.91 -15.75
CA LYS A 386 -30.46 14.60 -16.12
C LYS A 386 -31.68 13.91 -15.53
N ALA A 387 -31.71 12.58 -15.47
CA ALA A 387 -32.80 11.83 -14.86
C ALA A 387 -32.89 12.05 -13.34
N TYR A 388 -31.75 12.19 -12.65
CA TYR A 388 -31.72 12.61 -11.24
C TYR A 388 -32.21 14.06 -11.06
N GLU A 389 -31.79 14.99 -11.91
CA GLU A 389 -32.24 16.40 -11.86
C GLU A 389 -33.76 16.54 -12.06
N LYS A 390 -34.33 15.73 -12.96
CA LYS A 390 -35.78 15.68 -13.23
C LYS A 390 -36.58 14.89 -12.19
N GLY A 391 -35.92 14.30 -11.18
CA GLY A 391 -36.57 13.47 -10.16
C GLY A 391 -37.07 12.10 -10.63
N GLN A 392 -36.67 11.67 -11.85
CA GLN A 392 -36.99 10.34 -12.38
C GLN A 392 -36.19 9.23 -11.68
N LEU A 393 -34.99 9.56 -11.21
CA LEU A 393 -34.17 8.70 -10.36
C LEU A 393 -34.04 9.30 -8.96
N LYS A 394 -33.99 8.43 -7.94
CA LYS A 394 -33.77 8.80 -6.53
C LYS A 394 -32.50 8.15 -6.01
N LYS A 395 -31.88 8.78 -5.02
CA LYS A 395 -30.66 8.27 -4.37
C LYS A 395 -31.00 7.50 -3.10
N LYS A 396 -30.26 6.42 -2.84
CA LYS A 396 -30.28 5.71 -1.55
C LYS A 396 -29.87 6.65 -0.41
N LYS A 397 -30.41 6.42 0.78
CA LYS A 397 -30.06 7.16 2.01
C LYS A 397 -29.05 6.38 2.86
N GLU A 398 -27.80 6.37 2.41
CA GLU A 398 -26.70 5.62 3.02
C GLU A 398 -25.49 6.51 3.27
N ILE A 399 -24.57 6.04 4.11
CA ILE A 399 -23.26 6.64 4.35
C ILE A 399 -22.30 6.08 3.30
N TYR A 400 -21.47 6.92 2.68
CA TYR A 400 -20.46 6.48 1.70
C TYR A 400 -19.10 7.03 2.09
N LEU A 401 -18.06 6.18 2.10
CA LEU A 401 -16.67 6.61 2.32
C LEU A 401 -15.96 7.01 1.02
N THR A 402 -16.37 6.42 -0.11
CA THR A 402 -15.75 6.67 -1.42
C THR A 402 -16.80 6.83 -2.52
N ALA A 403 -16.37 7.24 -3.72
CA ALA A 403 -17.27 7.44 -4.85
C ALA A 403 -17.77 6.11 -5.44
N THR A 404 -16.90 5.12 -5.54
CA THR A 404 -17.13 3.82 -6.17
C THR A 404 -17.13 2.66 -5.17
N GLY A 405 -17.35 2.95 -3.88
CA GLY A 405 -17.58 1.97 -2.83
C GLY A 405 -19.05 1.94 -2.42
N ASP A 406 -19.47 0.86 -1.77
CA ASP A 406 -20.83 0.71 -1.28
C ASP A 406 -21.23 1.68 -0.18
N GLY A 407 -22.54 1.89 -0.10
CA GLY A 407 -23.16 2.62 0.99
C GLY A 407 -23.50 1.69 2.14
N LYS A 408 -23.45 2.23 3.36
CA LYS A 408 -23.88 1.51 4.57
C LYS A 408 -24.93 2.28 5.33
N LEU A 409 -25.85 1.56 5.93
CA LEU A 409 -26.79 2.06 6.92
C LEU A 409 -26.15 2.01 8.32
N ARG A 410 -26.69 2.77 9.26
CA ARG A 410 -26.20 2.76 10.66
C ARG A 410 -26.21 1.37 11.29
N LYS A 411 -27.17 0.52 10.90
CA LYS A 411 -27.28 -0.87 11.37
C LYS A 411 -26.17 -1.79 10.87
N ASP A 412 -25.44 -1.40 9.82
CA ASP A 412 -24.34 -2.20 9.26
C ASP A 412 -23.00 -1.92 9.97
N LEU A 413 -22.92 -0.82 10.74
CA LEU A 413 -21.68 -0.42 11.42
C LEU A 413 -21.14 -1.45 12.44
N PRO A 414 -21.97 -2.17 13.21
CA PRO A 414 -21.48 -3.26 14.06
C PRO A 414 -20.74 -4.35 13.26
N LEU A 415 -21.26 -4.71 12.08
CA LEU A 415 -20.60 -5.69 11.19
C LEU A 415 -19.26 -5.16 10.67
N VAL A 416 -19.17 -3.87 10.30
CA VAL A 416 -17.88 -3.24 9.98
C VAL A 416 -16.92 -3.34 11.17
N GLY A 417 -17.40 -3.16 12.39
CA GLY A 417 -16.61 -3.35 13.62
C GLY A 417 -16.07 -4.78 13.78
N GLU A 418 -16.84 -5.81 13.42
CA GLU A 418 -16.34 -7.19 13.43
C GLU A 418 -15.22 -7.42 12.42
N PHE A 419 -15.34 -6.84 11.22
CA PHE A 419 -14.28 -6.88 10.21
C PHE A 419 -13.04 -6.13 10.70
N MET A 420 -13.19 -4.98 11.36
CA MET A 420 -12.07 -4.25 11.95
C MET A 420 -11.35 -5.10 13.00
N LYS A 421 -12.09 -5.83 13.84
CA LYS A 421 -11.50 -6.74 14.84
C LYS A 421 -10.70 -7.86 14.16
N SER A 422 -11.28 -8.55 13.17
CA SER A 422 -10.56 -9.60 12.43
C SER A 422 -9.32 -9.03 11.72
N GLY A 423 -9.45 -7.87 11.07
CA GLY A 423 -8.33 -7.19 10.42
C GLY A 423 -7.22 -6.80 11.39
N PHE A 424 -7.56 -6.39 12.62
CA PHE A 424 -6.58 -6.14 13.69
C PHE A 424 -5.84 -7.43 14.08
N ASP A 425 -6.53 -8.57 14.15
CA ASP A 425 -5.89 -9.85 14.47
C ASP A 425 -4.88 -10.27 13.39
N TYR A 426 -5.20 -10.02 12.11
CA TYR A 426 -4.28 -10.27 10.99
C TYR A 426 -3.06 -9.34 10.99
N THR A 427 -3.22 -8.08 11.37
CA THR A 427 -2.12 -7.09 11.33
C THR A 427 -1.21 -7.14 12.55
N VAL A 428 -1.75 -7.43 13.73
CA VAL A 428 -1.02 -7.44 15.00
C VAL A 428 -0.52 -8.83 15.36
N PHE A 429 -1.40 -9.84 15.27
CA PHE A 429 -1.09 -11.20 15.72
C PHE A 429 -0.70 -12.15 14.58
N TYR A 430 -0.61 -11.66 13.34
CA TYR A 430 -0.22 -12.46 12.17
C TYR A 430 -1.09 -13.73 12.03
N LYS A 431 -2.40 -13.57 12.28
CA LYS A 431 -3.39 -14.65 12.21
C LYS A 431 -3.26 -15.37 10.86
N GLU A 432 -3.19 -16.70 10.91
CA GLU A 432 -3.17 -17.59 9.72
C GLU A 432 -2.07 -17.31 8.68
N TYR A 433 -1.03 -16.55 9.03
CA TYR A 433 0.10 -16.36 8.12
C TYR A 433 0.87 -17.66 7.91
N GLY A 434 1.27 -17.90 6.67
CA GLY A 434 2.03 -19.06 6.24
C GLY A 434 2.30 -19.01 4.75
N GLN A 435 3.17 -19.91 4.28
CA GLN A 435 3.45 -20.06 2.85
C GLN A 435 3.78 -21.49 2.44
N GLY A 436 3.66 -21.75 1.13
CA GLY A 436 4.27 -22.88 0.43
C GLY A 436 3.36 -24.06 0.12
N ALA A 437 2.06 -23.94 0.40
CA ALA A 437 1.04 -24.92 0.00
C ALA A 437 0.31 -24.52 -1.29
N ASP A 438 0.59 -23.33 -1.81
CA ASP A 438 -0.12 -22.74 -2.95
C ASP A 438 0.36 -23.31 -4.29
N ALA A 439 -0.60 -23.50 -5.20
CA ALA A 439 -0.36 -24.01 -6.54
C ALA A 439 -0.29 -22.89 -7.58
N THR A 440 0.56 -23.09 -8.58
CA THR A 440 0.54 -22.30 -9.81
C THR A 440 -0.49 -22.89 -10.76
N LEU A 441 -1.42 -22.07 -11.23
CA LEU A 441 -2.53 -22.49 -12.08
C LEU A 441 -2.46 -21.74 -13.42
N GLY A 442 -2.66 -22.45 -14.52
CA GLY A 442 -2.70 -21.86 -15.85
C GLY A 442 -2.34 -22.86 -16.96
N PRO A 443 -2.66 -22.54 -18.22
CA PRO A 443 -2.15 -23.29 -19.37
C PRO A 443 -0.62 -23.36 -19.35
N LYS A 444 -0.06 -24.53 -19.67
CA LYS A 444 1.40 -24.77 -19.60
C LYS A 444 2.22 -23.75 -20.38
N GLU A 445 1.73 -23.35 -21.56
CA GLU A 445 2.39 -22.36 -22.40
C GLU A 445 2.48 -20.97 -21.75
N ASP A 446 1.41 -20.53 -21.09
CA ASP A 446 1.37 -19.24 -20.40
C ASP A 446 2.23 -19.26 -19.14
N VAL A 447 2.29 -20.41 -18.45
CA VAL A 447 3.22 -20.60 -17.32
C VAL A 447 4.67 -20.45 -17.79
N VAL A 448 5.05 -21.09 -18.90
CA VAL A 448 6.42 -20.97 -19.45
C VAL A 448 6.75 -19.52 -19.85
N LYS A 449 5.80 -18.76 -20.37
CA LYS A 449 6.00 -17.32 -20.64
C LYS A 449 6.21 -16.53 -19.35
N ALA A 450 5.37 -16.77 -18.33
CA ALA A 450 5.54 -16.14 -17.03
C ALA A 450 6.88 -16.50 -16.36
N GLU A 451 7.33 -17.75 -16.48
CA GLU A 451 8.65 -18.19 -15.97
C GLU A 451 9.80 -17.41 -16.62
N LYS A 452 9.73 -17.19 -17.94
CA LYS A 452 10.72 -16.38 -18.67
C LYS A 452 10.71 -14.92 -18.25
N LEU A 453 9.54 -14.32 -18.10
CA LEU A 453 9.39 -12.94 -17.62
C LEU A 453 9.99 -12.79 -16.22
N LEU A 454 9.65 -13.70 -15.30
CA LEU A 454 10.01 -13.61 -13.88
C LEU A 454 11.41 -14.16 -13.57
N ASN A 455 12.05 -14.83 -14.54
CA ASN A 455 13.30 -15.57 -14.36
C ASN A 455 13.21 -16.50 -13.13
N HIS A 456 12.12 -17.27 -13.05
CA HIS A 456 11.78 -18.17 -11.94
C HIS A 456 10.98 -19.36 -12.47
N SER A 457 11.21 -20.57 -11.94
CA SER A 457 10.43 -21.74 -12.35
C SER A 457 9.33 -22.10 -11.36
N PHE A 458 8.14 -22.38 -11.88
CA PHE A 458 6.97 -22.88 -11.17
C PHE A 458 6.80 -24.40 -11.26
N SER A 459 7.75 -25.12 -11.87
CA SER A 459 7.69 -26.58 -12.04
C SER A 459 7.46 -27.35 -10.73
N GLY A 460 7.88 -26.80 -9.59
CA GLY A 460 7.69 -27.40 -8.27
C GLY A 460 6.27 -27.30 -7.69
N ASN A 461 5.42 -26.43 -8.22
CA ASN A 461 4.06 -26.20 -7.72
C ASN A 461 2.99 -25.95 -8.80
N TRP A 462 3.32 -26.08 -10.08
CA TRP A 462 2.34 -26.03 -11.16
C TRP A 462 1.42 -27.25 -11.15
N GLN A 463 0.13 -27.01 -11.31
CA GLN A 463 -0.89 -28.05 -11.41
C GLN A 463 -1.69 -27.88 -12.70
N ASP A 464 -1.86 -28.98 -13.42
CA ASP A 464 -2.78 -29.04 -14.55
C ASP A 464 -4.21 -29.22 -14.03
N ILE A 465 -5.06 -28.22 -14.25
CA ILE A 465 -6.45 -28.21 -13.80
C ILE A 465 -7.28 -29.30 -14.48
N ASN A 466 -6.85 -29.78 -15.66
CA ASN A 466 -7.52 -30.87 -16.38
C ASN A 466 -7.11 -32.25 -15.86
N ASN A 467 -6.11 -32.31 -14.96
CA ASN A 467 -5.66 -33.56 -14.36
C ASN A 467 -6.25 -33.72 -12.94
N PRO A 468 -7.25 -34.61 -12.75
CA PRO A 468 -7.90 -34.81 -11.45
C PRO A 468 -6.96 -35.43 -10.40
N ASP A 469 -5.85 -36.05 -10.81
CA ASP A 469 -4.88 -36.72 -9.93
C ASP A 469 -3.71 -35.81 -9.48
N SER A 470 -3.89 -34.49 -9.57
CA SER A 470 -2.85 -33.54 -9.16
C SER A 470 -2.51 -33.68 -7.67
N LYS A 471 -1.26 -34.08 -7.38
CA LYS A 471 -0.79 -34.25 -6.00
C LYS A 471 -0.74 -32.88 -5.29
N PRO A 472 -1.02 -32.84 -3.97
CA PRO A 472 -0.84 -31.63 -3.18
C PRO A 472 0.60 -31.08 -3.29
N VAL A 473 0.73 -29.76 -3.33
CA VAL A 473 2.03 -29.08 -3.38
C VAL A 473 2.82 -29.40 -2.11
N LYS A 474 4.04 -29.92 -2.28
CA LYS A 474 4.90 -30.29 -1.15
C LYS A 474 5.63 -29.07 -0.60
N LEU A 475 5.58 -28.91 0.72
CA LEU A 475 6.27 -27.81 1.40
C LEU A 475 7.80 -27.91 1.26
N VAL A 476 8.40 -26.95 0.56
CA VAL A 476 9.86 -26.84 0.40
C VAL A 476 10.55 -26.41 1.70
N ARG A 477 11.86 -26.69 1.82
CA ARG A 477 12.64 -26.41 3.05
C ARG A 477 12.62 -24.92 3.43
N THR A 478 12.69 -24.04 2.45
CA THR A 478 12.66 -22.57 2.65
C THR A 478 11.31 -22.10 3.17
N ALA A 479 10.21 -22.66 2.68
CA ALA A 479 8.87 -22.41 3.21
C ALA A 479 8.74 -22.85 4.68
N LYS A 480 9.25 -24.03 5.03
CA LYS A 480 9.30 -24.50 6.44
C LYS A 480 10.05 -23.53 7.34
N ILE A 481 11.20 -23.03 6.89
CA ILE A 481 12.00 -22.05 7.63
C ILE A 481 11.25 -20.73 7.78
N SER A 482 10.68 -20.19 6.71
CA SER A 482 9.88 -18.96 6.76
C SER A 482 8.67 -19.09 7.69
N ASN A 483 7.96 -20.22 7.63
CA ASN A 483 6.84 -20.51 8.52
C ASN A 483 7.29 -20.59 9.99
N ARG A 484 8.50 -21.10 10.26
CA ARG A 484 9.07 -21.08 11.60
C ARG A 484 9.38 -19.66 12.08
N ILE A 485 9.89 -18.79 11.21
CA ILE A 485 10.11 -17.37 11.52
C ILE A 485 8.78 -16.69 11.84
N ILE A 486 7.75 -16.89 11.00
CA ILE A 486 6.38 -16.39 11.24
C ILE A 486 5.87 -16.86 12.60
N GLN A 487 6.04 -18.15 12.92
CA GLN A 487 5.62 -18.71 14.20
C GLN A 487 6.35 -18.07 15.38
N VAL A 488 7.66 -17.88 15.30
CA VAL A 488 8.43 -17.20 16.36
C VAL A 488 7.92 -15.78 16.60
N TYR A 489 7.60 -15.02 15.54
CA TYR A 489 6.98 -13.70 15.70
C TYR A 489 5.63 -13.80 16.40
N ARG A 490 4.74 -14.69 15.92
CA ARG A 490 3.40 -14.90 16.49
C ARG A 490 3.44 -15.25 17.97
N ASP A 491 4.31 -16.17 18.35
CA ASP A 491 4.45 -16.64 19.73
C ASP A 491 5.02 -15.54 20.66
N LEU A 492 5.91 -14.69 20.13
CA LEU A 492 6.53 -13.59 20.88
C LEU A 492 5.70 -12.29 20.87
N THR A 493 4.74 -12.13 19.95
CA THR A 493 3.94 -10.90 19.81
C THR A 493 3.32 -10.45 21.14
N PRO A 494 2.64 -11.30 21.95
CA PRO A 494 2.03 -10.85 23.20
C PRO A 494 3.04 -10.22 24.18
N ILE A 495 4.22 -10.84 24.32
CA ILE A 495 5.30 -10.33 25.17
C ILE A 495 5.86 -9.03 24.59
N TRP A 496 6.06 -8.98 23.28
CA TRP A 496 6.52 -7.78 22.57
C TRP A 496 5.57 -6.59 22.76
N LEU A 497 4.25 -6.82 22.67
CA LEU A 497 3.24 -5.78 22.90
C LEU A 497 3.26 -5.24 24.33
N ILE A 498 3.50 -6.09 25.34
CA ILE A 498 3.67 -5.65 26.73
C ILE A 498 4.88 -4.71 26.84
N ILE A 499 6.01 -5.07 26.23
CA ILE A 499 7.22 -4.22 26.20
C ILE A 499 6.90 -2.88 25.50
N CYS A 500 6.27 -2.90 24.33
CA CYS A 500 5.85 -1.68 23.64
C CYS A 500 4.89 -0.84 24.50
N GLY A 501 3.95 -1.46 25.22
CA GLY A 501 3.04 -0.80 26.14
C GLY A 501 3.77 -0.02 27.24
N PHE A 502 4.77 -0.63 27.88
CA PHE A 502 5.65 0.09 28.83
C PHE A 502 6.37 1.26 28.17
N GLY A 503 6.88 1.07 26.95
CA GLY A 503 7.50 2.13 26.16
C GLY A 503 6.57 3.31 25.87
N LEU A 504 5.30 3.04 25.55
CA LEU A 504 4.28 4.07 25.36
C LEU A 504 4.01 4.85 26.66
N VAL A 505 3.88 4.16 27.79
CA VAL A 505 3.69 4.80 29.11
C VAL A 505 4.86 5.75 29.42
N ILE A 506 6.10 5.33 29.16
CA ILE A 506 7.28 6.18 29.32
C ILE A 506 7.23 7.40 28.41
N ILE A 507 6.79 7.25 27.16
CA ILE A 507 6.62 8.37 26.21
C ILE A 507 5.56 9.36 26.72
N LEU A 508 4.44 8.86 27.22
CA LEU A 508 3.35 9.69 27.76
C LEU A 508 3.82 10.49 28.99
N ILE A 509 4.40 9.81 29.99
CA ILE A 509 4.96 10.45 31.19
C ILE A 509 6.07 11.44 30.79
N GLY A 510 6.99 11.02 29.92
CA GLY A 510 8.07 11.86 29.42
C GLY A 510 7.59 13.12 28.68
N SER A 511 6.46 13.03 27.97
CA SER A 511 5.84 14.15 27.25
C SER A 511 5.21 15.21 28.17
N LEU A 512 4.85 14.81 29.39
CA LEU A 512 4.27 15.68 30.42
C LEU A 512 5.35 16.23 31.36
N PHE A 513 6.30 15.40 31.80
CA PHE A 513 7.16 15.73 32.95
C PHE A 513 8.66 15.87 32.61
N SER A 514 9.15 15.32 31.50
CA SER A 514 10.60 15.33 31.22
C SER A 514 11.09 16.68 30.70
N LYS A 515 11.69 17.49 31.57
CA LYS A 515 12.32 18.76 31.15
C LYS A 515 13.51 18.56 30.20
N ALA A 516 14.25 17.46 30.33
CA ALA A 516 15.51 17.23 29.62
C ALA A 516 15.35 16.66 28.20
N GLN A 517 14.23 16.00 27.90
CA GLN A 517 13.98 15.31 26.63
C GLN A 517 12.57 15.54 26.05
N LEU A 518 11.86 16.57 26.53
CA LEU A 518 10.48 16.88 26.15
C LEU A 518 10.23 16.84 24.64
N LYS A 519 11.14 17.42 23.84
CA LYS A 519 11.03 17.47 22.37
C LYS A 519 11.06 16.08 21.72
N ILE A 520 11.81 15.15 22.28
CA ILE A 520 11.92 13.77 21.78
C ILE A 520 10.62 13.03 22.09
N PHE A 521 10.17 13.04 23.35
CA PHE A 521 8.94 12.34 23.74
C PHE A 521 7.69 12.87 23.03
N ARG A 522 7.53 14.19 22.96
CA ARG A 522 6.41 14.79 22.22
C ARG A 522 6.49 14.50 20.72
N GLY A 523 7.70 14.44 20.16
CA GLY A 523 7.90 14.06 18.76
C GLY A 523 7.55 12.61 18.48
N LEU A 524 7.96 11.69 19.36
CA LEU A 524 7.57 10.27 19.30
C LEU A 524 6.05 10.12 19.41
N LEU A 525 5.42 10.78 20.39
CA LEU A 525 3.98 10.73 20.59
C LEU A 525 3.22 11.26 19.36
N LEU A 526 3.66 12.39 18.79
CA LEU A 526 3.06 12.96 17.58
C LEU A 526 3.12 12.00 16.40
N ILE A 527 4.28 11.35 16.19
CA ILE A 527 4.44 10.38 15.10
C ILE A 527 3.58 9.14 15.35
N ILE A 528 3.61 8.57 16.56
CA ILE A 528 2.81 7.39 16.92
C ILE A 528 1.32 7.65 16.69
N VAL A 529 0.81 8.80 17.15
CA VAL A 529 -0.60 9.19 16.94
C VAL A 529 -0.90 9.37 15.45
N GLY A 530 -0.04 10.06 14.70
CA GLY A 530 -0.25 10.25 13.26
C GLY A 530 -0.30 8.92 12.49
N ILE A 531 0.64 8.02 12.77
CA ILE A 531 0.68 6.68 12.16
C ILE A 531 -0.53 5.85 12.60
N GLY A 532 -0.91 5.89 13.88
CA GLY A 532 -2.08 5.20 14.42
C GLY A 532 -3.41 5.67 13.82
N LEU A 533 -3.57 6.98 13.59
CA LEU A 533 -4.75 7.52 12.89
C LEU A 533 -4.80 7.08 11.42
N SER A 534 -3.65 7.01 10.74
CA SER A 534 -3.58 6.48 9.37
C SER A 534 -3.93 4.99 9.32
N TYR A 535 -3.47 4.19 10.29
CA TYR A 535 -3.88 2.80 10.45
C TYR A 535 -5.39 2.66 10.67
N LEU A 536 -5.98 3.52 11.51
CA LEU A 536 -7.42 3.51 11.77
C LEU A 536 -8.23 3.82 10.50
N ILE A 537 -7.81 4.83 9.71
CA ILE A 537 -8.44 5.16 8.42
C ILE A 537 -8.36 3.96 7.47
N PHE A 538 -7.18 3.34 7.37
CA PHE A 538 -6.97 2.15 6.55
C PHE A 538 -7.89 0.99 6.97
N LEU A 539 -7.90 0.64 8.25
CA LEU A 539 -8.67 -0.47 8.78
C LEU A 539 -10.18 -0.26 8.59
N ILE A 540 -10.68 0.97 8.83
CA ILE A 540 -12.07 1.33 8.56
C ILE A 540 -12.37 1.17 7.07
N GLY A 541 -11.53 1.71 6.18
CA GLY A 541 -11.77 1.64 4.74
C GLY A 541 -11.82 0.22 4.19
N VAL A 542 -10.87 -0.64 4.60
CA VAL A 542 -10.84 -2.05 4.21
C VAL A 542 -12.03 -2.82 4.79
N SER A 543 -12.34 -2.62 6.07
CA SER A 543 -13.47 -3.30 6.73
C SER A 543 -14.81 -2.89 6.13
N TRP A 544 -14.95 -1.61 5.79
CA TRP A 544 -16.12 -1.09 5.07
C TRP A 544 -16.29 -1.81 3.75
N PHE A 545 -15.25 -1.79 2.90
CA PHE A 545 -15.25 -2.41 1.59
C PHE A 545 -15.52 -3.92 1.64
N CYS A 546 -15.04 -4.64 2.64
CA CYS A 546 -15.15 -6.11 2.69
C CYS A 546 -16.45 -6.61 3.33
N SER A 547 -17.14 -5.76 4.10
CA SER A 547 -18.29 -6.18 4.92
C SER A 547 -19.53 -6.63 4.14
N TRP A 548 -19.56 -6.49 2.82
CA TRP A 548 -20.66 -7.00 1.99
C TRP A 548 -20.68 -8.53 1.87
N ALA A 549 -19.61 -9.25 2.25
CA ALA A 549 -19.60 -10.73 2.28
C ALA A 549 -19.18 -11.26 3.66
N PRO A 550 -20.08 -11.26 4.66
CA PRO A 550 -19.77 -11.69 6.03
C PRO A 550 -19.14 -13.08 6.12
N GLU A 551 -19.58 -14.00 5.26
CA GLU A 551 -19.08 -15.38 5.19
C GLU A 551 -17.62 -15.47 4.71
N ARG A 552 -17.09 -14.43 4.05
CA ARG A 552 -15.70 -14.35 3.57
C ARG A 552 -14.81 -13.48 4.45
N LYS A 553 -15.25 -13.14 5.67
CA LYS A 553 -14.57 -12.19 6.57
C LYS A 553 -13.08 -12.46 6.72
N ASP A 554 -12.71 -13.68 7.12
CA ASP A 554 -11.31 -14.01 7.38
C ASP A 554 -10.46 -14.01 6.10
N LEU A 555 -10.99 -14.54 4.98
CA LEU A 555 -10.32 -14.49 3.68
C LEU A 555 -10.05 -13.04 3.25
N PHE A 556 -11.05 -12.17 3.35
CA PHE A 556 -10.90 -10.76 2.99
C PHE A 556 -9.95 -10.02 3.94
N MET A 557 -10.04 -10.23 5.24
CA MET A 557 -9.13 -9.57 6.16
C MET A 557 -7.69 -10.05 5.96
N MET A 558 -7.46 -11.33 5.67
CA MET A 558 -6.14 -11.83 5.28
C MET A 558 -5.60 -11.11 4.02
N ILE A 559 -6.40 -10.97 2.96
CA ILE A 559 -5.97 -10.45 1.65
C ILE A 559 -5.78 -8.92 1.64
N TYR A 560 -6.59 -8.19 2.41
CA TYR A 560 -6.67 -6.72 2.29
C TYR A 560 -5.97 -5.97 3.42
N THR A 561 -5.70 -6.58 4.58
CA THR A 561 -5.19 -5.85 5.76
C THR A 561 -3.67 -5.88 5.93
N GLY A 562 -2.93 -6.72 5.19
CA GLY A 562 -1.47 -6.85 5.36
C GLY A 562 -0.67 -5.56 5.13
N ALA A 563 -1.21 -4.58 4.41
CA ALA A 563 -0.61 -3.24 4.32
C ALA A 563 -0.55 -2.49 5.67
N GLY A 564 -1.38 -2.88 6.64
CA GLY A 564 -1.40 -2.36 8.00
C GLY A 564 -0.29 -2.92 8.90
N VAL A 565 0.27 -4.10 8.59
CA VAL A 565 1.38 -4.70 9.35
C VAL A 565 2.59 -3.78 9.48
N PRO A 566 3.17 -3.22 8.39
CA PRO A 566 4.30 -2.31 8.53
C PRO A 566 3.96 -1.03 9.30
N VAL A 567 2.69 -0.60 9.30
CA VAL A 567 2.21 0.56 10.06
C VAL A 567 2.24 0.27 11.56
N ILE A 568 1.69 -0.88 11.97
CA ILE A 568 1.75 -1.37 13.36
C ILE A 568 3.20 -1.58 13.81
N GLN A 569 4.03 -2.21 12.98
CA GLN A 569 5.44 -2.44 13.28
C GLN A 569 6.23 -1.14 13.48
N TRP A 570 5.91 -0.08 12.73
CA TRP A 570 6.46 1.25 13.00
C TRP A 570 6.03 1.80 14.36
N ILE A 571 4.76 1.65 14.72
CA ILE A 571 4.23 2.06 16.03
C ILE A 571 4.98 1.32 17.15
N GLU A 572 5.10 0.00 17.05
CA GLU A 572 5.78 -0.86 18.03
C GLU A 572 7.24 -0.44 18.24
N ILE A 573 7.99 -0.23 17.15
CA ILE A 573 9.40 0.19 17.23
C ILE A 573 9.53 1.58 17.83
N LEU A 574 8.65 2.53 17.51
CA LEU A 574 8.66 3.87 18.10
C LEU A 574 8.30 3.84 19.59
N MET A 575 7.34 3.01 19.98
CA MET A 575 7.00 2.78 21.39
C MET A 575 8.19 2.17 22.15
N PHE A 576 8.82 1.14 21.58
CA PHE A 576 10.01 0.50 22.15
C PHE A 576 11.17 1.48 22.34
N ILE A 577 11.38 2.43 21.42
CA ILE A 577 12.38 3.50 21.57
C ILE A 577 12.15 4.34 22.84
N GLY A 578 10.91 4.48 23.30
CA GLY A 578 10.58 5.11 24.57
C GLY A 578 11.38 4.54 25.75
N ILE A 579 11.51 3.22 25.83
CA ILE A 579 12.29 2.51 26.86
C ILE A 579 13.77 2.88 26.75
N ILE A 580 14.29 2.89 25.53
CA ILE A 580 15.71 3.14 25.24
C ILE A 580 16.13 4.57 25.62
N GLN A 581 15.19 5.50 25.77
CA GLN A 581 15.50 6.86 26.23
C GLN A 581 15.72 6.98 27.74
N ILE A 582 15.33 5.99 28.57
CA ILE A 582 15.47 6.04 30.04
C ILE A 582 16.93 6.24 30.49
N PRO A 583 17.93 5.47 30.02
CA PRO A 583 19.30 5.64 30.49
C PRO A 583 19.88 7.03 30.16
N ALA A 584 19.44 7.63 29.05
CA ALA A 584 19.82 8.99 28.68
C ALA A 584 19.18 10.05 29.59
N ILE A 585 18.03 9.76 30.22
CA ILE A 585 17.44 10.59 31.28
C ILE A 585 18.29 10.46 32.55
N ALA A 586 18.55 9.22 33.01
CA ALA A 586 19.29 8.95 34.24
C ALA A 586 20.69 9.58 34.22
N LYS A 587 21.42 9.45 33.11
CA LYS A 587 22.75 10.03 32.95
C LYS A 587 22.75 11.57 33.00
N LYS A 588 21.67 12.22 32.53
CA LYS A 588 21.54 13.69 32.59
C LYS A 588 21.14 14.19 33.98
N ILE A 589 20.38 13.41 34.75
CA ILE A 589 20.04 13.75 36.14
C ILE A 589 21.29 13.66 37.01
N ASN A 590 22.05 12.57 36.90
CA ASN A 590 23.27 12.39 37.70
C ASN A 590 24.33 13.46 37.40
N LYS A 591 24.46 13.88 36.13
CA LYS A 591 25.40 14.95 35.74
C LYS A 591 24.95 16.37 36.17
N LYS A 592 23.74 16.53 36.68
CA LYS A 592 23.22 17.80 37.22
C LYS A 592 23.33 17.89 38.75
N ASN A 593 23.58 16.74 39.38
CA ASN A 593 23.77 16.58 40.83
C ASN A 593 25.25 16.34 41.20
N SER A 594 26.14 16.32 40.20
CA SER A 594 27.60 16.40 40.30
C SER A 594 28.05 17.75 39.77
#